data_AF-A0A2H0DRJ3-F1
#
_entry.id   AF-A0A2H0DRJ3-F1
#
_cell.length_a   1.000
_cell.length_b   1.000
_cell.length_c   1.000
_cell.angle_alpha   90.00
_cell.angle_beta   90.00
_cell.angle_gamma   90.00
#
_symmetry.space_group_name_H-M   'P 1'
#
loop_
_entity.id
_entity.type
_entity.pdbx_description
1 polymer ?
#
loop_
_entity_poly.entity_id
_entity_poly.type
_entity_poly.pdbx_seq_one_letter_code
_entity_poly.pdbx_strand_id
1 'polypeptide(L)' 'MSLRSFHIFFIIVSLGLLSFLGAWSVQRALEGSGGFNFALAFCSVIGLAAGLPYLQWFLRKGADANS' A
#
# COMPACT_ATOMS: atom_id res chain seq x y z
N MET A 1 22.96 -1.25 -4.17
CA MET A 1 21.61 -1.73 -4.56
C MET A 1 21.15 -0.94 -5.78
N SER A 2 20.56 -1.58 -6.80
CA SER A 2 20.05 -0.83 -7.97
C SER A 2 18.86 0.04 -7.54
N LEU A 3 18.70 1.20 -8.18
CA LEU A 3 17.60 2.15 -7.93
C LEU A 3 16.22 1.46 -8.02
N ARG A 4 16.10 0.44 -8.88
CA ARG A 4 14.91 -0.39 -9.08
C ARG A 4 14.58 -1.25 -7.86
N SER A 5 15.57 -1.96 -7.30
CA SER A 5 15.36 -2.81 -6.13
C SER A 5 14.92 -2.00 -4.91
N PHE A 6 15.45 -0.79 -4.75
CA PHE A 6 15.01 0.14 -3.72
C PHE A 6 13.55 0.58 -3.90
N HIS A 7 13.13 0.90 -5.12
CA HIS A 7 11.74 1.28 -5.41
C HIS A 7 10.76 0.13 -5.13
N ILE A 8 11.09 -1.09 -5.55
CA ILE A 8 10.24 -2.27 -5.30
C ILE A 8 10.11 -2.50 -3.80
N PHE A 9 11.23 -2.47 -3.07
CA PHE A 9 11.22 -2.60 -1.62
C PHE A 9 10.35 -1.52 -0.95
N PHE A 10 10.51 -0.26 -1.36
CA PHE A 10 9.74 0.85 -0.82
C PHE A 10 8.23 0.70 -1.06
N ILE A 11 7.82 0.26 -2.27
CA ILE A 11 6.40 0.05 -2.60
C ILE A 11 5.83 -1.12 -1.79
N ILE A 12 6.55 -2.24 -1.68
CA ILE A 12 6.10 -3.41 -0.90
C ILE A 12 5.95 -3.04 0.59
N VAL A 13 6.92 -2.33 1.16
CA VAL A 13 6.87 -1.87 2.55
C VAL A 13 5.71 -0.89 2.76
N SER A 14 5.50 0.05 1.83
CA SER A 14 4.39 0.99 1.89
C SER A 14 3.03 0.31 1.83
N LEU A 15 2.85 -0.68 0.95
CA LEU A 15 1.63 -1.48 0.86
C LEU A 15 1.40 -2.29 2.14
N GLY A 16 2.45 -2.88 2.72
CA GLY A 16 2.36 -3.59 4.00
C GLY A 16 1.93 -2.67 5.15
N LEU A 17 2.52 -1.48 5.22
CA LEU A 17 2.15 -0.45 6.21
C LEU A 17 0.71 0.03 6.02
N LEU A 18 0.28 0.26 4.78
CA LEU A 18 -1.11 0.64 4.47
C LEU A 18 -2.10 -0.44 4.88
N SER A 19 -1.82 -1.72 4.59
CA SER A 19 -2.66 -2.84 5.02
C SER A 19 -2.76 -2.93 6.54
N PHE A 20 -1.62 -2.81 7.23
CA PHE A 20 -1.58 -2.84 8.69
C PHE A 20 -2.34 -1.66 9.30
N LEU A 21 -2.11 -0.45 8.79
CA LEU A 21 -2.77 0.77 9.24
C LEU A 21 -4.28 0.71 8.99
N GLY A 22 -4.70 0.16 7.85
CA GLY A 22 -6.11 -0.05 7.53
C GLY A 22 -6.78 -1.01 8.50
N ALA A 23 -6.20 -2.19 8.70
CA ALA A 23 -6.72 -3.18 9.64
C ALA A 23 -6.80 -2.63 11.07
N TRP A 24 -5.75 -1.94 11.52
CA TRP A 24 -5.69 -1.31 12.84
C TRP A 24 -6.74 -0.21 13.00
N SER A 25 -6.93 0.63 11.98
CA SER A 25 -7.91 1.72 12.00
C SER A 25 -9.35 1.19 11.98
N VAL A 26 -9.63 0.12 11.23
CA VAL A 26 -10.93 -0.56 11.25
C VAL A 26 -11.21 -1.16 12.63
N GLN A 27 -10.23 -1.85 13.23
CA GLN A 27 -10.37 -2.41 14.57
C GLN A 27 -10.69 -1.31 15.59
N ARG A 28 -9.94 -0.20 15.56
CA ARG A 28 -10.19 0.96 16.42
C ARG A 28 -11.57 1.56 16.17
N ALA A 29 -12.02 1.65 14.92
CA ALA A 29 -13.35 2.15 14.60
C ALA A 29 -14.46 1.26 15.17
N LEU A 30 -14.27 -0.06 15.16
CA LEU A 30 -15.18 -1.03 15.77
C LEU A 30 -15.19 -0.97 17.30
N GLU A 31 -14.05 -0.61 17.93
CA GLU A 31 -13.92 -0.36 19.37
C GLU A 31 -14.56 0.98 19.83
N GLY A 32 -15.22 1.71 18.93
CA GLY A 32 -15.93 2.95 19.25
C GLY A 32 -15.08 4.22 19.14
N SER A 33 -13.87 4.14 18.60
CA SER A 33 -13.09 5.35 18.30
C SER A 33 -13.70 6.07 17.08
N GLY A 34 -13.90 7.39 17.21
CA GLY A 34 -14.72 8.19 16.29
C GLY A 34 -14.29 8.19 14.81
N GLY A 35 -15.08 8.86 13.98
CA GLY A 35 -15.03 8.83 12.50
C GLY A 35 -13.68 9.12 11.83
N PHE A 36 -12.69 9.66 12.55
CA PHE A 36 -11.31 9.79 12.09
C PHE A 36 -10.68 8.44 11.71
N ASN A 37 -10.93 7.37 12.49
CA ASN A 37 -10.39 6.04 12.20
C ASN A 37 -11.04 5.39 10.97
N PHE A 38 -12.32 5.71 10.72
CA PHE A 38 -12.98 5.33 9.47
C PHE A 38 -12.34 6.02 8.26
N ALA A 39 -12.10 7.33 8.35
CA ALA A 39 -11.43 8.07 7.28
C ALA A 39 -10.03 7.50 6.99
N LEU A 40 -9.29 7.14 8.03
CA LEU A 40 -7.96 6.52 7.91
C LEU A 40 -8.03 5.14 7.24
N ALA A 41 -9.02 4.32 7.60
CA ALA A 41 -9.29 3.05 6.96
C ALA A 41 -9.61 3.22 5.46
N PHE A 42 -10.49 4.17 5.09
CA PHE A 42 -10.79 4.44 3.69
C PHE A 42 -9.56 4.91 2.90
N CYS A 43 -8.77 5.85 3.45
CA CYS A 43 -7.52 6.29 2.83
C CYS A 43 -6.55 5.12 2.61
N SER A 44 -6.45 4.20 3.56
CA SER A 44 -5.58 3.02 3.43
C SER A 44 -6.02 2.09 2.29
N VAL A 45 -7.33 1.88 2.13
CA VAL A 45 -7.89 1.05 1.06
C VAL A 45 -7.69 1.70 -0.30
N ILE A 46 -7.91 3.02 -0.41
CA ILE A 46 -7.67 3.77 -1.65
C ILE A 46 -6.18 3.73 -2.02
N GLY A 47 -5.28 3.91 -1.03
CA GLY A 47 -3.84 3.80 -1.23
C GLY A 47 -3.40 2.42 -1.71
N LEU A 48 -4.00 1.35 -1.19
CA LEU A 48 -3.78 -0.02 -1.66
C LEU A 48 -4.31 -0.24 -3.08
N ALA A 49 -5.52 0.22 -3.36
CA ALA A 49 -6.16 0.10 -4.67
C ALA A 49 -5.37 0.83 -5.77
N ALA A 50 -4.72 1.94 -5.44
CA ALA A 50 -3.83 2.67 -6.36
C ALA A 50 -2.41 2.07 -6.41
N GLY A 51 -1.89 1.58 -5.28
CA GLY A 51 -0.54 1.06 -5.16
C GLY A 51 -0.32 -0.30 -5.81
N LEU A 52 -1.31 -1.20 -5.76
CA LEU A 52 -1.28 -2.52 -6.40
C LEU A 52 -1.11 -2.47 -7.93
N PRO A 53 -1.93 -1.73 -8.70
CA PRO A 53 -1.76 -1.63 -10.15
C PRO A 53 -0.47 -0.91 -10.53
N TYR A 54 -0.02 0.07 -9.73
CA TYR A 54 1.28 0.73 -9.92
C TYR A 54 2.45 -0.25 -9.74
N LEU A 55 2.42 -1.08 -8.69
CA LEU A 55 3.41 -2.12 -8.46
C LEU A 55 3.45 -3.12 -9.62
N GLN A 56 2.28 -3.58 -10.08
CA GLN A 56 2.18 -4.52 -11.19
C GLN A 56 2.75 -3.93 -12.49
N TRP A 57 2.45 -2.66 -12.78
CA TRP A 57 3.02 -1.96 -13.93
C TRP A 57 4.55 -1.82 -13.83
N PHE A 58 5.06 -1.46 -12.64
CA PHE A 58 6.49 -1.29 -12.41
C PHE A 58 7.27 -2.61 -12.57
N LEU A 59 6.69 -3.71 -12.09
CA LEU A 59 7.26 -5.06 -12.25
C LEU A 59 7.26 -5.51 -13.72
N ARG A 60 6.19 -5.24 -14.48
CA ARG A 60 6.14 -5.53 -15.93
C ARG A 60 7.22 -4.78 -16.72
N LYS A 61 7.38 -3.47 -16.49
CA LYS A 61 8.50 -2.69 -17.06
C LYS A 61 9.88 -3.26 -16.69
N GLY A 62 9.96 -3.93 -15.53
CA GLY A 62 11.13 -4.67 -15.09
C GLY A 62 11.48 -5.84 -16.01
N ALA A 63 10.47 -6.64 -16.36
CA ALA A 63 10.58 -7.80 -17.24
C ALA A 63 10.90 -7.41 -18.69
N ASP A 64 10.20 -6.40 -19.22
CA ASP A 64 10.34 -5.97 -20.63
C ASP A 64 11.70 -5.32 -20.93
N ALA A 65 12.39 -4.80 -19.89
CA ALA A 65 13.72 -4.20 -20.03
C ALA A 65 14.86 -5.23 -20.03
N ASN A 66 14.55 -6.51 -19.82
CA ASN A 66 15.52 -7.61 -19.70
C ASN A 66 15.37 -8.66 -20.81
N SER A 67 14.50 -8.41 -21.80
CA SER A 67 14.31 -9.17 -23.05
C SER A 67 14.90 -8.42 -24.23
#